data_AF-A0A4V1SRB2-F1
#
_entry.id   AF-A0A4V1SRB2-F1
#
_cell.length_a   1.000
_cell.length_b   1.000
_cell.length_c   1.000
_cell.angle_alpha   90.00
_cell.angle_beta   90.00
_cell.angle_gamma   90.00
#
_symmetry.space_group_name_H-M   'P 1'
#
loop_
_entity.id
_entity.type
_entity.pdbx_description
1 polymer ?
#
loop_
_entity_poly.entity_id
_entity_poly.type
_entity_poly.pdbx_seq_one_letter_code
_entity_poly.pdbx_strand_id
1 'polypeptide(L)'
;MILSLVIGMAIAGAPALQEMCVALPKGATAAAAQAADKPWYISGDPIVVTKKSYSKYGLPRVLRKGDVAFFESYKGVAVYAEAGNPQREVVYVLTNLAHCEFQPYQIAP
;
A
#
# COMPACT_ATOMS: atom_id res chain seq x y z
N MET A 1 -24.62 -44.11 -31.16
CA MET A 1 -23.69 -43.00 -31.46
C MET A 1 -23.78 -42.05 -30.27
N ILE A 2 -22.85 -42.17 -29.32
CA ILE A 2 -22.99 -41.60 -27.97
C ILE A 2 -22.51 -40.14 -27.98
N LEU A 3 -23.40 -39.26 -27.56
CA LEU A 3 -23.22 -37.81 -27.45
C LEU A 3 -22.38 -37.52 -26.20
N SER A 4 -21.08 -37.28 -26.36
CA SER A 4 -20.21 -36.89 -25.24
C SER A 4 -20.43 -35.43 -24.87
N LEU A 5 -21.21 -35.22 -23.82
CA LEU A 5 -21.39 -33.95 -23.13
C LEU A 5 -20.09 -33.59 -22.40
N VAL A 6 -19.29 -32.65 -22.95
CA VAL A 6 -18.14 -32.10 -22.24
C VAL A 6 -18.67 -31.06 -21.26
N ILE A 7 -18.73 -31.45 -19.98
CA ILE A 7 -19.08 -30.57 -18.88
C ILE A 7 -17.96 -29.53 -18.76
N GLY A 8 -18.29 -28.28 -19.03
CA GLY A 8 -17.44 -27.13 -18.77
C GLY A 8 -17.12 -27.06 -17.27
N MET A 9 -15.85 -27.28 -16.94
CA MET A 9 -15.33 -26.98 -15.61
C MET A 9 -15.14 -25.47 -15.54
N ALA A 10 -16.18 -24.76 -15.11
CA ALA A 10 -16.05 -23.40 -14.63
C ALA A 10 -15.16 -23.44 -13.38
N ILE A 11 -13.88 -23.05 -13.53
CA ILE A 11 -13.07 -22.67 -12.38
C ILE A 11 -13.73 -21.44 -11.76
N ALA A 12 -14.45 -21.67 -10.67
CA ALA A 12 -14.91 -20.62 -9.78
C ALA A 12 -13.70 -19.75 -9.43
N GLY A 13 -13.79 -18.45 -9.75
CA GLY A 13 -12.77 -17.48 -9.39
C GLY A 13 -12.50 -17.54 -7.89
N ALA A 14 -11.25 -17.73 -7.51
CA ALA A 14 -10.86 -17.62 -6.11
C ALA A 14 -11.20 -16.20 -5.63
N PRO A 15 -12.01 -16.01 -4.57
CA PRO A 15 -12.06 -14.73 -3.91
C PRO A 15 -10.80 -14.63 -3.03
N ALA A 16 -9.73 -14.01 -3.54
CA ALA A 16 -8.53 -13.70 -2.75
C ALA A 16 -8.33 -12.19 -2.56
N LEU A 17 -9.41 -11.41 -2.60
CA LEU A 17 -9.39 -9.95 -2.37
C LEU A 17 -10.14 -9.54 -1.09
N GLN A 18 -10.49 -10.50 -0.23
CA GLN A 18 -11.18 -10.23 1.02
C GLN A 18 -10.16 -9.72 2.07
N GLU A 19 -10.23 -8.42 2.35
CA GLU A 19 -9.68 -7.71 3.53
C GLU A 19 -8.19 -7.33 3.56
N MET A 20 -7.68 -6.70 2.50
CA MET A 20 -6.47 -5.89 2.66
C MET A 20 -6.74 -4.68 3.58
N CYS A 21 -5.77 -4.34 4.44
CA CYS A 21 -5.81 -3.18 5.36
C CYS A 21 -6.27 -1.90 4.69
N VAL A 22 -5.82 -1.73 3.45
CA VAL A 22 -5.92 -0.52 2.67
C VAL A 22 -6.09 -0.90 1.21
N ALA A 23 -6.75 -0.04 0.46
CA ALA A 23 -6.77 -0.17 -0.99
C ALA A 23 -5.36 0.07 -1.55
N LEU A 24 -4.95 -0.77 -2.50
CA LEU A 24 -3.78 -0.51 -3.31
C LEU A 24 -4.14 0.40 -4.49
N PRO A 25 -3.21 1.22 -4.99
CA PRO A 25 -3.42 1.96 -6.22
C PRO A 25 -3.71 1.01 -7.40
N LYS A 26 -4.53 1.48 -8.34
CA LYS A 26 -4.95 0.67 -9.49
C LYS A 26 -3.73 0.19 -10.28
N GLY A 27 -3.64 -1.12 -10.50
CA GLY A 27 -2.57 -1.75 -11.26
C GLY A 27 -1.30 -2.06 -10.45
N ALA A 28 -1.24 -1.69 -9.17
CA ALA A 28 -0.14 -2.09 -8.30
C ALA A 28 -0.32 -3.52 -7.79
N THR A 29 0.78 -4.25 -7.73
CA THR A 29 0.86 -5.53 -7.00
C THR A 29 1.20 -5.27 -5.54
N ALA A 30 0.84 -6.18 -4.64
CA ALA A 30 1.20 -6.09 -3.23
C ALA A 30 2.71 -5.92 -3.01
N ALA A 31 3.53 -6.66 -3.76
CA ALA A 31 4.99 -6.57 -3.66
C ALA A 31 5.54 -5.20 -4.12
N ALA A 32 5.00 -4.64 -5.20
CA ALA A 32 5.44 -3.34 -5.71
C ALA A 32 5.04 -2.19 -4.78
N ALA A 33 3.88 -2.30 -4.12
CA ALA A 33 3.32 -1.26 -3.28
C ALA A 33 3.99 -1.10 -1.91
N GLN A 34 4.90 -2.01 -1.52
CA GLN A 34 5.56 -2.02 -0.21
C GLN A 34 6.99 -1.48 -0.26
N ALA A 35 7.41 -0.83 0.83
CA ALA A 35 8.73 -0.21 0.96
C ALA A 35 9.82 -1.10 1.58
N ALA A 36 9.46 -2.19 2.27
CA ALA A 36 10.39 -2.90 3.17
C ALA A 36 11.70 -3.35 2.51
N ASP A 37 11.68 -3.67 1.22
CA ASP A 37 12.82 -4.14 0.42
C ASP A 37 13.48 -3.02 -0.42
N LYS A 38 12.97 -1.79 -0.37
CA LYS A 38 13.46 -0.72 -1.22
C LYS A 38 14.74 -0.09 -0.65
N PRO A 39 15.79 0.13 -1.46
CA PRO A 39 17.05 0.69 -0.97
C PRO A 39 16.89 2.02 -0.23
N TRP A 40 16.06 2.93 -0.74
CA TRP A 40 15.80 4.22 -0.11
C TRP A 40 15.11 4.08 1.26
N TYR A 41 14.27 3.06 1.43
CA TYR A 41 13.63 2.79 2.71
C TYR A 41 14.65 2.22 3.71
N ILE A 42 15.50 1.30 3.27
CA ILE A 42 16.55 0.69 4.11
C ILE A 42 17.56 1.74 4.56
N SER A 43 18.01 2.62 3.64
CA SER A 43 18.94 3.72 3.95
C SER A 43 18.33 4.86 4.76
N GLY A 44 17.00 4.90 4.89
CA GLY A 44 16.30 5.97 5.61
C GLY A 44 16.21 7.29 4.83
N ASP A 45 16.34 7.23 3.51
CA ASP A 45 16.29 8.40 2.64
C ASP A 45 14.93 9.10 2.74
N PRO A 46 14.89 10.43 2.61
CA PRO A 46 13.64 11.16 2.50
C PRO A 46 12.91 10.81 1.19
N ILE A 47 11.58 10.90 1.23
CA ILE A 47 10.72 10.75 0.06
C ILE A 47 10.18 12.11 -0.36
N VAL A 48 9.91 12.28 -1.66
CA VAL A 48 9.29 13.49 -2.18
C VAL A 48 7.98 13.13 -2.83
N VAL A 49 6.88 13.60 -2.25
CA VAL A 49 5.53 13.42 -2.80
C VAL A 49 4.83 14.78 -2.88
N THR A 50 4.15 15.06 -3.99
CA THR A 50 3.45 16.34 -4.21
C THR A 50 4.32 17.59 -3.97
N LYS A 51 5.61 17.54 -4.38
CA LYS A 51 6.62 18.60 -4.18
C LYS A 51 6.98 18.89 -2.72
N LYS A 52 6.54 18.09 -1.76
CA LYS A 52 6.94 18.16 -0.35
C LYS A 52 7.90 17.02 -0.04
N SER A 53 8.94 17.33 0.72
CA SER A 53 9.89 16.33 1.23
C SER A 53 9.41 15.81 2.58
N TYR A 54 9.53 14.51 2.79
CA TYR A 54 9.18 13.86 4.05
C TYR A 54 10.32 12.95 4.48
N SER A 55 10.65 12.99 5.76
CA SER A 55 11.70 12.17 6.38
C SER A 55 11.09 11.08 7.24
N LYS A 56 11.74 9.91 7.27
CA LYS A 56 11.29 8.78 8.10
C LYS A 56 11.19 9.23 9.55
N TYR A 57 10.05 8.97 10.18
CA TYR A 57 9.74 9.45 11.52
C TYR A 57 9.17 8.33 12.40
N GLY A 58 9.75 8.14 13.59
CA GLY A 58 9.27 7.17 14.58
C GLY A 58 9.37 5.70 14.13
N LEU A 59 8.74 4.82 14.92
CA LEU A 59 8.64 3.39 14.61
C LEU A 59 7.46 3.11 13.66
N PRO A 60 7.51 2.00 12.89
CA PRO A 60 6.36 1.52 12.16
C PRO A 60 5.13 1.33 13.05
N ARG A 61 3.96 1.57 12.48
CA ARG A 61 2.66 1.48 13.16
C ARG A 61 1.74 0.53 12.41
N VAL A 62 0.98 -0.24 13.17
CA VAL A 62 -0.15 -1.00 12.63
C VAL A 62 -1.38 -0.10 12.62
N LEU A 63 -1.92 0.17 11.42
CA LEU A 63 -3.08 1.03 11.24
C LEU A 63 -4.30 0.22 10.81
N ARG A 64 -5.49 0.66 11.19
CA ARG A 64 -6.74 0.00 10.83
C ARG A 64 -7.22 0.46 9.47
N LYS A 65 -8.08 -0.36 8.87
CA LYS A 65 -8.78 0.00 7.64
C LYS A 65 -9.63 1.25 7.87
N GLY A 66 -9.41 2.27 7.03
CA GLY A 66 -10.11 3.56 7.11
C GLY A 66 -9.35 4.64 7.87
N ASP A 67 -8.34 4.31 8.67
CA ASP A 67 -7.50 5.31 9.35
C ASP A 67 -6.71 6.14 8.32
N VAL A 68 -6.31 5.48 7.23
CA VAL A 68 -5.55 6.10 6.15
C VAL A 68 -6.19 5.81 4.79
N ALA A 69 -6.04 6.77 3.89
CA ALA A 69 -6.45 6.67 2.49
C ALA A 69 -5.23 6.78 1.59
N PHE A 70 -5.30 6.12 0.42
CA PHE A 70 -4.28 6.26 -0.61
C PHE A 70 -4.14 7.74 -0.97
N PHE A 71 -2.91 8.23 -0.98
CA PHE A 71 -2.60 9.62 -1.26
C PHE A 71 -1.83 9.76 -2.57
N GLU A 72 -0.68 9.07 -2.68
CA GLU A 72 0.16 9.11 -3.88
C GLU A 72 1.10 7.89 -3.92
N SER A 73 1.91 7.75 -4.96
CA SER A 73 2.97 6.75 -5.05
C SER A 73 4.34 7.41 -5.07
N TYR A 74 5.32 6.79 -4.41
CA TYR A 74 6.72 7.18 -4.50
C TYR A 74 7.55 6.01 -5.03
N LYS A 75 8.12 6.17 -6.23
CA LYS A 75 8.91 5.12 -6.90
C LYS A 75 8.18 3.76 -6.96
N GLY A 76 6.86 3.79 -7.20
CA GLY A 76 6.00 2.60 -7.27
C GLY A 76 5.44 2.09 -5.93
N VAL A 77 5.92 2.61 -4.80
CA VAL A 77 5.40 2.27 -3.46
C VAL A 77 4.22 3.15 -3.10
N ALA A 78 3.19 2.57 -2.50
CA ALA A 78 2.00 3.31 -2.10
C ALA A 78 2.26 4.15 -0.84
N VAL A 79 1.87 5.41 -0.91
CA VAL A 79 1.93 6.40 0.18
C VAL A 79 0.50 6.77 0.55
N TYR A 80 0.24 6.74 1.84
CA TYR A 80 -1.06 6.96 2.45
C TYR A 80 -1.01 8.22 3.33
N ALA A 81 -2.17 8.81 3.60
CA ALA A 81 -2.33 9.89 4.56
C ALA A 81 -3.56 9.62 5.41
N GLU A 82 -3.63 10.23 6.60
CA GLU A 82 -4.83 10.15 7.45
C GLU A 82 -6.08 10.54 6.65
N ALA A 83 -7.12 9.72 6.74
CA ALA A 83 -8.38 9.99 6.07
C ALA A 83 -8.99 11.30 6.58
N GLY A 84 -9.29 12.23 5.66
CA GLY A 84 -9.88 13.52 6.01
C GLY A 84 -8.90 14.61 6.50
N ASN A 85 -7.59 14.34 6.55
CA ASN A 85 -6.59 15.35 6.94
C ASN A 85 -5.97 16.03 5.69
N PRO A 86 -6.32 17.30 5.38
CA PRO A 86 -5.80 17.99 4.20
C PRO A 86 -4.36 18.50 4.39
N GLN A 87 -3.88 18.68 5.63
CA GLN A 87 -2.57 19.26 5.90
C GLN A 87 -1.44 18.29 5.53
N ARG A 88 -1.68 16.99 5.72
CA ARG A 88 -0.78 15.89 5.36
C ARG A 88 0.64 16.12 5.88
N GLU A 89 0.76 16.54 7.14
CA GLU A 89 2.06 16.74 7.79
C GLU A 89 2.79 15.41 8.02
N VAL A 90 2.03 14.34 8.18
CA VAL A 90 2.50 12.97 8.25
C VAL A 90 1.89 12.16 7.12
N VAL A 91 2.72 11.39 6.44
CA VAL A 91 2.33 10.37 5.47
C VAL A 91 2.82 9.01 5.93
N TYR A 92 2.17 7.96 5.45
CA TYR A 92 2.40 6.59 5.86
C TYR A 92 2.79 5.77 4.65
N VAL A 93 3.99 5.21 4.70
CA VAL A 93 4.49 4.33 3.65
C VAL A 93 4.19 2.90 4.04
N LEU A 94 3.50 2.14 3.19
CA LEU A 94 3.20 0.73 3.45
C LEU A 94 4.48 -0.10 3.50
N THR A 95 4.72 -0.81 4.60
CA THR A 95 5.89 -1.70 4.78
C THR A 95 5.48 -3.16 4.75
N ASN A 96 4.32 -3.49 5.32
CA ASN A 96 3.78 -4.83 5.33
C ASN A 96 2.25 -4.82 5.17
N LEU A 97 1.77 -5.26 4.01
CA LEU A 97 0.35 -5.34 3.67
C LEU A 97 -0.38 -6.46 4.40
N ALA A 98 0.30 -7.55 4.75
CA ALA A 98 -0.32 -8.64 5.50
C ALA A 98 -0.59 -8.26 6.96
N HIS A 99 0.23 -7.35 7.53
CA HIS A 99 0.13 -6.92 8.93
C HIS A 99 -0.33 -5.47 9.11
N CYS A 100 -0.72 -4.79 8.03
CA CYS A 100 -1.15 -3.39 8.05
C CYS A 100 -0.12 -2.47 8.70
N GLU A 101 1.15 -2.76 8.45
CA GLU A 101 2.25 -2.01 8.99
C GLU A 101 2.65 -0.90 8.02
N PHE A 102 2.80 0.30 8.59
CA PHE A 102 3.18 1.48 7.88
C PHE A 102 4.29 2.21 8.62
N GLN A 103 5.30 2.66 7.88
CA GLN A 103 6.29 3.57 8.41
C GLN A 103 5.79 5.02 8.29
N PRO A 104 5.70 5.79 9.38
CA PRO A 104 5.43 7.22 9.30
C PRO A 104 6.61 7.98 8.69
N TYR A 105 6.27 9.01 7.93
CA TYR A 105 7.17 10.01 7.37
C TYR A 105 6.57 11.39 7.65
N GLN A 106 7.33 12.27 8.29
CA GLN A 106 6.90 13.63 8.61
C GLN A 106 7.50 14.62 7.63
N ILE A 107 6.77 15.71 7.33
CA ILE A 107 7.30 16.79 6.51
C ILE A 107 8.67 17.24 7.02
N ALA A 108 9.65 17.25 6.13
CA ALA A 108 10.98 17.72 6.47
C ALA A 108 10.95 19.24 6.66
N PRO A 109 11.67 19.79 7.65
CA PRO A 109 11.82 21.23 7.83
C PRO A 109 12.56 21.91 6.67
#